data_AF-A6J852-F1
#
_entry.id   AF-A6J852-F1
#
_cell.length_a   1.000
_cell.length_b   1.000
_cell.length_c   1.000
_cell.angle_alpha   90.00
_cell.angle_beta   90.00
_cell.angle_gamma   90.00
#
_symmetry.space_group_name_H-M   'P 1'
#
loop_
_entity.id
_entity.type
_entity.pdbx_description
1 polymer ?
#
loop_
_entity_poly.entity_id
_entity_poly.type
_entity_poly.pdbx_seq_one_letter_code
_entity_poly.pdbx_strand_id
1 'polypeptide(L)'
;MELRRKDQSLRQLNRHLTQLEQDKRRLEENIRDAESALRMAAKDKECVANHMRTIENMLHKVRDQISLSRTAATRNDFTLQLPKLHLETFAMEGLKGGPEVVACQAMIKSFMDVYQLASTRISTLEKEMTSHRNHIATLKSELHTACLRENESLQSMGSRDHSNPSVPSRAAAPMDTAGDFLPLQAELDTTYTFFKETFMSTAPHSFSSSQSSPGMPANTKRPSQIGL
;
A
#
# COMPACT_ATOMS: atom_id res chain seq x y z
N MET A 1 37.67 -61.79 -49.27
CA MET A 1 36.63 -60.73 -49.23
C MET A 1 36.25 -60.33 -47.81
N GLU A 2 36.11 -61.28 -46.88
CA GLU A 2 35.59 -61.01 -45.53
C GLU A 2 36.50 -60.11 -44.65
N LEU A 3 37.83 -60.26 -44.75
CA LEU A 3 38.79 -59.45 -44.00
C LEU A 3 38.65 -57.94 -44.30
N ARG A 4 38.44 -57.57 -45.57
CA ARG A 4 38.24 -56.17 -45.98
C ARG A 4 36.93 -55.59 -45.47
N ARG A 5 35.86 -56.40 -45.42
CA ARG A 5 34.57 -55.99 -44.84
C ARG A 5 34.70 -55.73 -43.33
N LYS A 6 35.41 -56.61 -42.61
CA LYS A 6 35.67 -56.44 -41.17
C LYS A 6 36.54 -55.20 -40.89
N ASP A 7 37.56 -54.93 -41.70
CA ASP A 7 38.39 -53.72 -41.56
C ASP A 7 37.57 -52.43 -41.71
N GLN A 8 36.67 -52.38 -42.71
CA GLN A 8 35.78 -51.24 -42.90
C GLN A 8 34.81 -51.05 -41.72
N SER A 9 34.20 -52.14 -41.23
CA SER A 9 33.33 -52.10 -40.06
C SER A 9 34.08 -51.64 -38.81
N LEU A 10 35.32 -52.08 -38.60
CA LEU A 10 36.14 -51.69 -37.46
C LEU A 10 36.47 -50.20 -37.51
N ARG A 11 36.85 -49.66 -38.68
CA ARG A 11 37.07 -48.22 -38.85
C ARG A 11 35.82 -47.40 -38.57
N GLN A 12 34.65 -47.87 -39.01
CA GLN A 12 33.38 -47.20 -38.74
C GLN A 12 33.07 -47.20 -37.24
N LEU A 13 33.20 -48.35 -36.58
CA LEU A 13 32.98 -48.46 -35.15
C LEU A 13 33.93 -47.56 -34.36
N ASN A 14 35.20 -47.49 -34.76
CA ASN A 14 36.18 -46.64 -34.09
C ASN A 14 35.81 -45.15 -34.20
N ARG A 15 35.31 -44.69 -35.36
CA ARG A 15 34.78 -43.33 -35.51
C ARG A 15 33.59 -43.06 -34.58
N HIS A 16 32.67 -44.01 -34.48
CA HIS A 16 31.52 -43.89 -33.58
C HIS A 16 31.96 -43.87 -32.10
N LEU A 17 32.94 -44.69 -31.73
CA LEU A 17 33.50 -44.71 -30.38
C LEU A 17 34.12 -43.34 -30.04
N THR A 18 34.97 -42.79 -30.90
CA THR A 18 35.59 -41.49 -30.67
C THR A 18 34.57 -40.36 -30.55
N GLN A 19 33.49 -40.42 -31.34
CA GLN A 19 32.40 -39.46 -31.26
C GLN A 19 31.67 -39.57 -29.92
N LEU A 20 31.31 -40.78 -29.49
CA LEU A 20 30.65 -41.01 -28.21
C LEU A 20 31.51 -40.57 -27.01
N GLU A 21 32.83 -40.79 -27.07
CA GLU A 21 33.74 -40.33 -26.03
C GLU A 21 33.82 -38.80 -25.95
N GLN A 22 33.80 -38.12 -27.11
CA GLN A 22 33.75 -36.67 -27.16
C GLN A 22 32.41 -36.14 -26.63
N ASP A 23 31.30 -36.74 -27.05
CA ASP A 23 29.96 -36.34 -26.61
C ASP A 23 29.79 -36.57 -25.10
N LYS A 24 30.33 -37.68 -24.57
CA LYS A 24 30.37 -37.95 -23.13
C LYS A 24 31.12 -36.85 -22.39
N ARG A 25 32.35 -36.49 -22.82
CA ARG A 25 33.13 -35.42 -22.18
C ARG A 25 32.39 -34.09 -22.19
N ARG A 26 31.76 -33.74 -23.32
CA ARG A 26 30.95 -32.52 -23.46
C ARG A 26 29.73 -32.54 -22.54
N LEU A 27 29.04 -33.68 -22.43
CA LEU A 27 27.88 -33.82 -21.57
C LEU A 27 28.28 -33.69 -20.09
N GLU A 28 29.41 -34.29 -19.68
CA GLU A 28 29.94 -34.16 -18.33
C GLU A 28 30.27 -32.69 -17.98
N GLU A 29 30.79 -31.92 -18.93
CA GLU A 29 31.03 -30.48 -18.74
C GLU A 29 29.73 -29.69 -18.61
N ASN A 30 28.78 -29.91 -19.51
CA ASN A 30 27.46 -29.26 -19.44
C ASN A 30 26.73 -29.57 -18.12
N ILE A 31 26.86 -30.80 -17.60
CA ILE A 31 26.28 -31.17 -16.30
C ILE A 31 26.93 -30.37 -15.18
N ARG A 32 28.28 -30.27 -15.16
CA ARG A 32 28.98 -29.47 -14.14
C ARG A 32 28.58 -27.99 -14.17
N ASP A 33 28.44 -27.42 -15.36
CA ASP A 33 28.01 -26.03 -15.53
C ASP A 33 26.56 -25.84 -15.05
N ALA A 34 25.66 -26.76 -15.42
CA ALA A 34 24.27 -26.74 -14.97
C ALA A 34 24.16 -26.88 -13.44
N GLU A 35 24.93 -27.78 -12.83
CA GLU A 35 25.00 -27.93 -11.37
C GLU A 35 25.52 -26.67 -10.68
N SER A 36 26.54 -26.02 -11.27
CA SER A 36 27.07 -24.75 -10.78
C SER A 36 26.01 -23.65 -10.82
N ALA A 37 25.31 -23.51 -11.96
CA ALA A 37 24.24 -22.54 -12.14
C ALA A 37 23.08 -22.78 -11.16
N LEU A 38 22.64 -24.03 -10.99
CA LEU A 38 21.59 -24.39 -10.03
C LEU A 38 22.00 -24.08 -8.58
N ARG A 39 23.26 -24.32 -8.21
CA ARG A 39 23.78 -24.00 -6.87
C ARG A 39 23.77 -22.49 -6.62
N MET A 40 24.16 -21.69 -7.61
CA MET A 40 24.10 -20.22 -7.49
C MET A 40 22.66 -19.72 -7.39
N ALA A 41 21.76 -20.21 -8.23
CA ALA A 41 20.34 -19.84 -8.18
C ALA A 41 19.68 -20.23 -6.83
N ALA A 42 20.06 -21.38 -6.26
CA ALA A 42 19.56 -21.79 -4.94
C ALA A 42 20.03 -20.84 -3.82
N LYS A 43 21.30 -20.39 -3.87
CA LYS A 43 21.84 -19.40 -2.92
C LYS A 43 21.14 -18.04 -3.05
N ASP A 44 20.90 -17.56 -4.27
CA ASP A 44 20.20 -16.29 -4.49
C ASP A 44 18.78 -16.35 -3.91
N LYS A 45 18.06 -17.46 -4.14
CA LYS A 45 16.72 -17.67 -3.58
C LYS A 45 16.73 -17.69 -2.05
N GLU A 46 17.71 -18.35 -1.44
CA GLU A 46 17.84 -18.39 0.02
C GLU A 46 18.15 -17.01 0.60
N CYS A 47 19.02 -16.24 -0.06
CA CYS A 47 19.34 -14.86 0.33
C CYS A 47 18.08 -13.98 0.34
N VAL A 48 17.28 -14.02 -0.74
CA VAL A 48 15.99 -13.30 -0.81
C VAL A 48 15.05 -13.73 0.30
N ALA A 49 14.90 -15.04 0.52
CA ALA A 49 14.00 -15.56 1.56
C ALA A 49 14.41 -15.08 2.97
N ASN A 50 15.71 -15.09 3.27
CA ASN A 50 16.23 -14.64 4.56
C ASN A 50 16.04 -13.13 4.77
N HIS A 51 16.24 -12.34 3.72
CA HIS A 51 16.00 -10.90 3.77
C HIS A 51 14.52 -10.57 3.97
N MET A 52 13.63 -11.24 3.23
CA MET A 52 12.18 -11.07 3.37
C MET A 52 11.70 -11.41 4.79
N ARG A 53 12.22 -12.49 5.39
CA ARG A 53 11.92 -12.84 6.79
C ARG A 53 12.38 -11.77 7.78
N THR A 54 13.53 -11.14 7.52
CA THR A 54 14.05 -10.05 8.36
C THR A 54 13.11 -8.84 8.30
N ILE A 55 12.68 -8.45 7.10
CA ILE A 55 11.72 -7.36 6.91
C ILE A 55 10.38 -7.69 7.57
N GLU A 56 9.86 -8.90 7.36
CA GLU A 56 8.62 -9.36 7.98
C GLU A 56 8.67 -9.23 9.50
N ASN A 57 9.75 -9.67 10.14
CA ASN A 57 9.95 -9.55 11.59
C ASN A 57 9.98 -8.09 12.04
N MET A 58 10.58 -7.20 11.26
CA MET A 58 10.62 -5.77 11.58
C MET A 58 9.24 -5.12 11.45
N LEU A 59 8.49 -5.45 10.40
CA LEU A 59 7.11 -4.97 10.22
C LEU A 59 6.17 -5.52 11.31
N HIS A 60 6.36 -6.76 11.74
CA HIS A 60 5.65 -7.34 12.88
C HIS A 60 5.87 -6.51 14.15
N LYS A 61 7.11 -6.14 14.46
CA LYS A 61 7.41 -5.27 15.63
C LYS A 61 6.70 -3.92 15.54
N VAL A 62 6.66 -3.30 14.35
CA VAL A 62 5.95 -2.02 14.16
C VAL A 62 4.45 -2.19 14.40
N ARG A 63 3.84 -3.23 13.85
CA ARG A 63 2.42 -3.56 14.07
C ARG A 63 2.12 -3.78 15.56
N ASP A 64 3.00 -4.50 16.25
CA ASP A 64 2.82 -4.79 17.67
C ASP A 64 2.96 -3.50 18.50
N GLN A 65 3.89 -2.61 18.16
CA GLN A 65 3.99 -1.27 18.76
C GLN A 65 2.73 -0.41 18.56
N ILE A 66 2.14 -0.40 17.35
CA ILE A 66 0.87 0.30 17.07
C ILE A 66 -0.27 -0.28 17.91
N SER A 67 -0.30 -1.60 18.02
CA SER A 67 -1.35 -2.30 18.76
C SER A 67 -1.28 -1.99 20.25
N LEU A 68 -0.07 -1.98 20.82
CA LEU A 68 0.17 -1.66 22.23
C LEU A 68 -0.02 -0.17 22.54
N SER A 69 0.35 0.73 21.63
CA SER A 69 0.20 2.18 21.84
C SER A 69 -1.25 2.65 21.82
N ARG A 70 -2.13 1.97 21.07
CA ARG A 70 -3.59 2.20 21.12
C ARG A 70 -4.14 2.03 22.54
N THR A 71 -3.55 1.15 23.35
CA THR A 71 -3.96 0.92 24.75
C THR A 71 -3.34 1.91 25.73
N ALA A 72 -2.28 2.65 25.36
CA ALA A 72 -1.58 3.62 26.20
C ALA A 72 -1.81 5.10 25.82
N ALA A 73 -2.71 5.37 24.86
CA ALA A 73 -2.97 6.70 24.27
C ALA A 73 -3.74 7.67 25.17
N THR A 74 -3.46 7.68 26.47
CA THR A 74 -3.79 8.81 27.37
C THR A 74 -2.62 9.78 27.53
N ARG A 75 -1.45 9.49 26.94
CA ARG A 75 -0.23 10.26 27.17
C ARG A 75 0.62 10.50 25.89
N ASN A 76 0.01 11.10 24.87
CA ASN A 76 0.61 12.02 23.87
C ASN A 76 2.07 11.84 23.35
N ASP A 77 2.62 10.63 23.25
CA ASP A 77 4.00 10.45 22.73
C ASP A 77 4.16 9.26 21.77
N PHE A 78 3.10 8.95 21.00
CA PHE A 78 3.21 7.92 19.97
C PHE A 78 3.87 8.48 18.70
N THR A 79 5.20 8.49 18.69
CA THR A 79 5.95 8.60 17.43
C THR A 79 6.16 7.21 16.88
N LEU A 80 5.54 6.92 15.72
CA LEU A 80 5.83 5.73 14.93
C LEU A 80 7.28 5.78 14.47
N GLN A 81 8.20 5.26 15.30
CA GLN A 81 9.59 5.13 14.89
C GLN A 81 9.67 4.00 13.86
N LEU A 82 9.71 4.38 12.59
CA LEU A 82 9.86 3.41 11.53
C LEU A 82 11.26 2.80 11.58
N PRO A 83 11.39 1.46 11.55
CA PRO A 83 12.68 0.83 11.42
C PRO A 83 13.37 1.30 10.13
N LYS A 84 14.54 1.91 10.27
CA LYS A 84 15.42 2.23 9.15
C LYS A 84 16.01 0.92 8.64
N LEU A 85 15.35 0.30 7.67
CA LEU A 85 15.89 -0.84 6.93
C LEU A 85 17.07 -0.33 6.09
N HIS A 86 18.31 -0.59 6.55
CA HIS A 86 19.49 -0.45 5.71
C HIS A 86 19.39 -1.50 4.59
N LEU A 87 19.00 -1.06 3.40
CA LEU A 87 18.83 -1.90 2.23
C LEU A 87 20.16 -2.38 1.61
N GLU A 88 21.29 -2.05 2.25
CA GLU A 88 22.66 -2.37 1.80
C GLU A 88 23.01 -3.85 1.97
N THR A 89 22.18 -4.66 2.62
CA THR A 89 22.47 -6.07 2.93
C THR A 89 22.83 -6.89 1.69
N PHE A 90 22.24 -6.61 0.53
CA PHE A 90 22.57 -7.35 -0.70
C PHE A 90 23.83 -6.87 -1.43
N ALA A 91 24.29 -5.65 -1.17
CA ALA A 91 25.47 -5.10 -1.85
C ALA A 91 26.78 -5.63 -1.26
N MET A 92 26.76 -6.06 0.01
CA MET A 92 27.97 -6.39 0.76
C MET A 92 28.46 -7.84 0.59
N GLU A 93 27.61 -8.75 0.10
CA GLU A 93 27.92 -10.18 0.02
C GLU A 93 28.49 -10.67 -1.32
N GLY A 94 28.81 -9.74 -2.24
CA GLY A 94 29.36 -10.12 -3.56
C GLY A 94 28.38 -10.90 -4.45
N LEU A 95 27.15 -11.09 -3.99
CA LEU A 95 26.03 -11.58 -4.78
C LEU A 95 25.67 -10.46 -5.75
N LYS A 96 26.15 -10.59 -6.99
CA LYS A 96 25.64 -9.84 -8.12
C LYS A 96 24.21 -10.33 -8.36
N GLY A 97 23.29 -9.88 -7.50
CA GLY A 97 21.98 -10.49 -7.32
C GLY A 97 21.28 -10.66 -8.65
N GLY A 98 20.78 -11.86 -8.91
CA GLY A 98 19.95 -12.13 -10.07
C GLY A 98 18.79 -11.12 -10.19
N PRO A 99 18.13 -11.06 -11.35
CA PRO A 99 17.02 -10.14 -11.59
C PRO A 99 15.93 -10.20 -10.49
N GLU A 100 15.75 -11.35 -9.85
CA GLU A 100 14.85 -11.58 -8.73
C GLU A 100 15.24 -10.79 -7.48
N VAL A 101 16.54 -10.77 -7.12
CA VAL A 101 17.06 -10.02 -5.96
C VAL A 101 16.86 -8.52 -6.20
N VAL A 102 17.18 -8.05 -7.41
CA VAL A 102 17.03 -6.64 -7.80
C VAL A 102 15.56 -6.21 -7.75
N ALA A 103 14.65 -7.03 -8.30
CA ALA A 103 13.21 -6.75 -8.28
C ALA A 103 12.67 -6.73 -6.83
N CYS A 104 13.11 -7.67 -5.99
CA CYS A 104 12.74 -7.72 -4.58
C CYS A 104 13.19 -6.46 -3.84
N GLN A 105 14.45 -6.06 -4.01
CA GLN A 105 15.02 -4.86 -3.40
C GLN A 105 14.28 -3.59 -3.86
N ALA A 106 14.00 -3.45 -5.16
CA ALA A 106 13.26 -2.32 -5.69
C ALA A 106 11.85 -2.22 -5.09
N MET A 107 11.13 -3.35 -5.02
CA MET A 107 9.80 -3.43 -4.41
C MET A 107 9.83 -3.01 -2.94
N ILE A 108 10.79 -3.51 -2.15
CA ILE A 108 10.92 -3.16 -0.74
C ILE A 108 11.18 -1.65 -0.60
N LYS A 109 12.08 -1.09 -1.43
CA LYS A 109 12.37 0.33 -1.42
C LYS A 109 11.11 1.16 -1.68
N SER A 110 10.37 0.84 -2.75
CA SER A 110 9.13 1.53 -3.09
C SER A 110 8.08 1.42 -1.98
N PHE A 111 7.93 0.26 -1.36
CA PHE A 111 7.03 0.08 -0.22
C PHE A 111 7.41 0.99 0.95
N MET A 112 8.70 1.03 1.29
CA MET A 112 9.20 1.87 2.37
C MET A 112 9.01 3.36 2.09
N ASP A 113 9.22 3.81 0.85
CA ASP A 113 9.02 5.20 0.45
C ASP A 113 7.55 5.62 0.63
N VAL A 114 6.60 4.77 0.19
CA VAL A 114 5.16 5.01 0.36
C VAL A 114 4.76 5.00 1.84
N TYR A 115 5.30 4.05 2.61
CA TYR A 115 5.04 3.99 4.05
C TYR A 115 5.52 5.26 4.77
N GLN A 116 6.72 5.73 4.45
CA GLN A 116 7.29 6.95 5.06
C GLN A 116 6.50 8.20 4.69
N LEU A 117 6.07 8.30 3.44
CA LEU A 117 5.21 9.37 2.97
C LEU A 117 3.88 9.39 3.74
N ALA A 118 3.24 8.22 3.87
CA ALA A 118 1.99 8.08 4.62
C ALA A 118 2.17 8.47 6.11
N SER A 119 3.25 8.00 6.74
CA SER A 119 3.57 8.33 8.15
C SER A 119 3.78 9.82 8.35
N THR A 120 4.51 10.47 7.43
CA THR A 120 4.71 11.92 7.46
C THR A 120 3.39 12.66 7.30
N ARG A 121 2.52 12.22 6.39
CA ARG A 121 1.21 12.83 6.18
C ARG A 121 0.31 12.71 7.42
N ILE A 122 0.29 11.54 8.06
CA ILE A 122 -0.46 11.32 9.31
C ILE A 122 0.05 12.27 10.39
N SER A 123 1.37 12.37 10.60
CA SER A 123 1.94 13.27 11.62
C SER A 123 1.60 14.74 11.37
N THR A 124 1.58 15.18 10.10
CA THR A 124 1.16 16.54 9.76
C THR A 124 -0.33 16.76 10.05
N LEU A 125 -1.21 15.84 9.65
CA LEU A 125 -2.64 15.91 9.93
C LEU A 125 -2.93 15.90 11.45
N GLU A 126 -2.17 15.14 12.23
CA GLU A 126 -2.29 15.14 13.70
C GLU A 126 -1.97 16.52 14.29
N LYS A 127 -0.94 17.21 13.79
CA LYS A 127 -0.59 18.58 14.20
C LYS A 127 -1.63 19.60 13.77
N GLU A 128 -2.18 19.47 12.57
CA GLU A 128 -3.28 20.33 12.10
C GLU A 128 -4.51 20.14 12.99
N MET A 129 -4.86 18.90 13.33
CA MET A 129 -6.00 18.58 14.19
C MET A 129 -5.83 19.12 15.61
N THR A 130 -4.64 19.04 16.21
CA THR A 130 -4.38 19.65 17.53
C THR A 130 -4.43 21.17 17.47
N SER A 131 -3.88 21.78 16.42
CA SER A 131 -3.97 23.21 16.17
C SER A 131 -5.43 23.69 16.08
N HIS A 132 -6.27 23.01 15.30
CA HIS A 132 -7.70 23.32 15.20
C HIS A 132 -8.43 23.18 16.54
N ARG A 133 -8.16 22.13 17.31
CA ARG A 133 -8.73 21.98 18.67
C ARG A 133 -8.34 23.14 19.57
N ASN A 134 -7.09 23.58 19.53
CA ASN A 134 -6.62 24.72 20.32
C ASN A 134 -7.32 26.01 19.90
N HIS A 135 -7.43 26.27 18.59
CA HIS A 135 -8.11 27.45 18.08
C HIS A 135 -9.60 27.50 18.49
N ILE A 136 -10.31 26.37 18.38
CA ILE A 136 -11.70 26.24 18.85
C ILE A 136 -11.80 26.53 20.35
N ALA A 137 -10.86 26.06 21.17
CA ALA A 137 -10.85 26.33 22.60
C ALA A 137 -10.66 27.83 22.89
N THR A 138 -9.75 28.51 22.18
CA THR A 138 -9.56 29.96 22.28
C THR A 138 -10.83 30.71 21.91
N LEU A 139 -11.44 30.41 20.75
CA LEU A 139 -12.68 31.05 20.31
C LEU A 139 -13.81 30.88 21.33
N LYS A 140 -13.96 29.68 21.91
CA LYS A 140 -14.96 29.42 22.96
C LYS A 140 -14.69 30.26 24.21
N SER A 141 -13.43 30.42 24.61
CA SER A 141 -13.05 31.24 25.77
C SER A 141 -13.29 32.73 25.53
N GLU A 142 -12.93 33.23 24.35
CA GLU A 142 -13.17 34.63 23.97
C GLU A 142 -14.66 34.96 23.90
N LEU A 143 -15.46 34.07 23.28
CA LEU A 143 -16.92 34.21 23.23
C LEU A 143 -17.53 34.23 24.63
N HIS A 144 -17.16 33.29 25.49
CA HIS A 144 -17.62 33.26 26.88
C HIS A 144 -17.27 34.56 27.62
N THR A 145 -16.05 35.05 27.43
CA THR A 145 -15.59 36.31 28.04
C THR A 145 -16.36 37.52 27.50
N ALA A 146 -16.69 37.54 26.20
CA ALA A 146 -17.52 38.58 25.60
C ALA A 146 -18.96 38.56 26.17
N CYS A 147 -19.57 37.38 26.28
CA CYS A 147 -20.91 37.23 26.86
C CYS A 147 -20.97 37.68 28.34
N LEU A 148 -19.94 37.39 29.15
CA LEU A 148 -19.88 37.89 30.53
C LEU A 148 -19.81 39.41 30.58
N ARG A 149 -18.94 40.03 29.77
CA ARG A 149 -18.84 41.50 29.70
C ARG A 149 -20.15 42.15 29.26
N GLU A 150 -20.85 41.53 28.31
CA GLU A 150 -22.15 42.01 27.85
C GLU A 150 -23.21 41.90 28.96
N ASN A 151 -23.28 40.77 29.66
CA ASN A 151 -24.21 40.59 30.79
C ASN A 151 -23.94 41.59 31.94
N GLU A 152 -22.68 41.83 32.29
CA GLU A 152 -22.30 42.85 33.28
C GLU A 152 -22.68 44.26 32.83
N SER A 153 -22.50 44.58 31.54
CA SER A 153 -22.93 45.84 30.94
C SER A 153 -24.45 46.04 31.05
N LEU A 154 -25.25 45.00 30.75
CA LEU A 154 -26.70 45.04 30.87
C LEU A 154 -27.17 45.21 32.32
N GLN A 155 -26.53 44.53 33.28
CA GLN A 155 -26.83 44.70 34.71
C GLN A 155 -26.44 46.09 35.24
N SER A 156 -25.31 46.65 34.78
CA SER A 156 -24.90 48.01 35.13
C SER A 156 -25.83 49.08 34.55
N MET A 157 -26.46 48.83 33.40
CA MET A 157 -27.39 49.77 32.75
C MET A 157 -28.80 49.69 33.34
N GLY A 158 -29.25 48.51 33.77
CA GLY A 158 -30.52 48.31 34.49
C GLY A 158 -30.54 48.87 35.93
N SER A 159 -29.36 49.18 36.50
CA SER A 159 -29.24 49.73 37.86
C SER A 159 -29.39 51.27 37.91
N ARG A 160 -29.41 51.96 36.76
CA ARG A 160 -29.32 53.43 36.74
C ARG A 160 -30.63 54.21 36.84
N ASP A 161 -31.82 53.60 36.78
CA ASP A 161 -33.07 54.36 36.86
C ASP A 161 -34.16 53.66 37.69
N HIS A 162 -33.97 53.58 39.01
CA HIS A 162 -35.06 53.44 39.96
C HIS A 162 -34.91 54.42 41.14
N SER A 163 -35.06 55.70 40.83
CA SER A 163 -35.54 56.70 41.80
C SER A 163 -36.83 57.31 41.23
N ASN A 164 -37.97 56.80 41.68
CA ASN A 164 -39.30 57.40 41.49
C ASN A 164 -39.43 58.68 42.36
N PRO A 165 -40.38 59.62 42.14
CA PRO A 165 -41.79 59.38 41.74
C PRO A 165 -42.22 60.28 40.55
N SER A 166 -43.32 60.07 39.81
CA SER A 166 -44.70 59.81 40.18
C SER A 166 -45.52 59.51 38.92
N VAL A 167 -46.50 58.61 39.02
CA VAL A 167 -47.50 58.22 37.99
C VAL A 167 -48.53 59.36 37.80
N PRO A 168 -49.17 59.51 36.62
CA PRO A 168 -50.49 58.87 36.44
C PRO A 168 -50.67 58.14 35.10
N SER A 169 -51.40 57.03 35.23
CA SER A 169 -51.86 56.05 34.24
C SER A 169 -52.34 56.56 32.89
N ARG A 170 -52.04 55.80 31.82
CA ARG A 170 -53.02 55.52 30.76
C ARG A 170 -52.75 54.15 30.10
N ALA A 171 -53.84 53.40 29.94
CA ALA A 171 -53.93 51.99 29.55
C ALA A 171 -53.45 51.65 28.13
N ALA A 172 -52.95 50.41 27.91
CA ALA A 172 -53.67 49.34 27.21
C ALA A 172 -52.75 48.16 26.77
N ALA A 173 -53.22 46.94 27.10
CA ALA A 173 -53.14 45.66 26.39
C ALA A 173 -51.84 44.81 26.33
N PRO A 174 -51.98 43.46 26.26
CA PRO A 174 -50.91 42.50 26.55
C PRO A 174 -50.39 41.69 25.34
N MET A 175 -49.21 41.09 25.56
CA MET A 175 -48.74 39.80 25.03
C MET A 175 -47.99 39.73 23.68
N ASP A 176 -47.00 38.85 23.70
CA ASP A 176 -46.32 38.12 22.62
C ASP A 176 -45.33 38.86 21.70
N THR A 177 -44.04 38.62 21.98
CA THR A 177 -43.10 38.15 20.96
C THR A 177 -42.10 37.19 21.59
N ALA A 178 -42.48 35.91 21.66
CA ALA A 178 -41.53 34.83 21.65
C ALA A 178 -40.76 34.90 20.31
N GLY A 179 -39.52 35.40 20.36
CA GLY A 179 -38.61 35.29 19.23
C GLY A 179 -38.18 33.82 19.11
N ASP A 180 -38.84 33.09 18.22
CA ASP A 180 -38.46 31.73 17.83
C ASP A 180 -37.02 31.74 17.27
N PHE A 181 -36.07 31.27 18.09
CA PHE A 181 -34.75 30.88 17.59
C PHE A 181 -34.89 29.50 16.96
N LEU A 182 -35.00 29.46 15.63
CA LEU A 182 -34.80 28.21 14.89
C LEU A 182 -33.32 27.80 14.94
N PRO A 183 -33.00 26.51 15.13
CA PRO A 183 -31.62 26.04 15.06
C PRO A 183 -31.05 26.31 13.67
N LEU A 184 -29.85 26.89 13.60
CA LEU A 184 -29.09 27.00 12.35
C LEU A 184 -28.83 25.61 11.80
N GLN A 185 -29.40 25.32 10.64
CA GLN A 185 -29.17 24.09 9.90
C GLN A 185 -27.75 24.11 9.35
N ALA A 186 -26.96 23.09 9.67
CA ALA A 186 -25.60 22.97 9.18
C ALA A 186 -25.60 22.89 7.65
N GLU A 187 -24.99 23.87 6.98
CA GLU A 187 -24.69 23.76 5.56
C GLU A 187 -23.69 22.62 5.36
N LEU A 188 -24.02 21.71 4.45
CA LEU A 188 -23.15 20.60 4.05
C LEU A 188 -21.97 21.17 3.26
N ASP A 189 -20.78 21.11 3.84
CA ASP A 189 -19.53 21.38 3.14
C ASP A 189 -19.44 20.48 1.89
N THR A 190 -19.48 21.09 0.71
CA THR A 190 -19.45 20.45 -0.61
C THR A 190 -18.11 19.79 -0.95
N THR A 191 -17.18 19.68 -0.01
CA THR A 191 -15.87 19.04 -0.23
C THR A 191 -15.92 17.51 -0.04
N TYR A 192 -16.95 16.95 0.63
CA TYR A 192 -17.01 15.52 0.93
C TYR A 192 -17.73 14.66 -0.13
N THR A 193 -18.33 15.25 -1.17
CA THR A 193 -19.09 14.51 -2.20
C THR A 193 -18.22 13.86 -3.28
N PHE A 194 -16.90 14.05 -3.29
CA PHE A 194 -16.05 13.47 -4.34
C PHE A 194 -15.65 12.00 -4.11
N PHE A 195 -15.71 11.50 -2.86
CA PHE A 195 -15.24 10.13 -2.56
C PHE A 195 -16.33 9.05 -2.58
N LYS A 196 -17.62 9.44 -2.61
CA LYS A 196 -18.73 8.49 -2.56
C LYS A 196 -19.16 7.98 -3.95
N GLU A 197 -18.83 8.72 -5.01
CA GLU A 197 -19.25 8.38 -6.38
C GLU A 197 -18.32 7.36 -7.07
N THR A 198 -17.05 7.27 -6.66
CA THR A 198 -16.08 6.33 -7.27
C THR A 198 -16.23 4.88 -6.79
N PHE A 199 -16.89 4.62 -5.66
CA PHE A 199 -16.96 3.28 -5.06
C PHE A 199 -18.31 2.55 -5.22
N MET A 200 -19.34 3.18 -5.81
CA MET A 200 -20.68 2.58 -5.95
C MET A 200 -21.06 2.21 -7.38
N SER A 201 -20.21 2.47 -8.38
CA SER A 201 -20.50 2.13 -9.78
C SER A 201 -19.56 1.06 -10.31
N THR A 202 -19.67 -0.16 -9.77
CA THR A 202 -19.21 -1.36 -10.49
C THR A 202 -20.06 -2.56 -10.07
N ALA A 203 -21.29 -2.62 -10.61
CA ALA A 203 -21.99 -3.88 -10.75
C ALA A 203 -21.34 -4.66 -11.94
N PRO A 204 -21.23 -6.00 -11.86
CA PRO A 204 -20.46 -6.77 -12.83
C PRO A 204 -21.26 -6.94 -14.13
N HIS A 205 -20.82 -6.28 -15.18
CA HIS A 205 -21.23 -6.65 -16.53
C HIS A 205 -20.45 -7.89 -16.98
N SER A 206 -21.19 -8.98 -17.13
CA SER A 206 -20.82 -10.18 -17.87
C SER A 206 -20.37 -9.82 -19.29
N PHE A 207 -19.08 -10.00 -19.58
CA PHE A 207 -18.57 -10.01 -20.94
C PHE A 207 -18.14 -11.43 -21.32
N SER A 208 -18.95 -12.02 -22.19
CA SER A 208 -18.58 -13.10 -23.10
C SER A 208 -17.30 -12.71 -23.83
N SER A 209 -16.25 -13.52 -23.69
CA SER A 209 -15.01 -13.35 -24.45
C SER A 209 -14.94 -14.43 -25.51
N SER A 210 -15.21 -14.02 -26.75
CA SER A 210 -14.94 -14.76 -27.97
C SER A 210 -13.42 -14.91 -28.12
N GLN A 211 -12.90 -16.12 -27.90
CA GLN A 211 -11.52 -16.46 -28.22
C GLN A 211 -11.39 -16.63 -29.74
N SER A 212 -10.64 -15.74 -30.38
CA SER A 212 -10.07 -15.94 -31.71
C SER A 212 -8.68 -16.56 -31.58
N SER A 213 -8.55 -17.85 -31.89
CA SER A 213 -7.26 -18.54 -32.04
C SER A 213 -6.72 -18.35 -33.46
N PRO A 214 -5.38 -18.21 -33.66
CA PRO A 214 -4.78 -18.37 -34.98
C PRO A 214 -4.65 -19.86 -35.32
N GLY A 215 -5.24 -20.27 -36.44
CA GLY A 215 -5.20 -21.64 -36.94
C GLY A 215 -3.82 -22.03 -37.50
N MET A 216 -3.31 -23.17 -37.04
CA MET A 216 -2.32 -23.99 -37.72
C MET A 216 -3.05 -25.12 -38.46
N PRO A 217 -2.83 -25.36 -39.76
CA PRO A 217 -3.29 -26.58 -40.41
C PRO A 217 -2.17 -27.63 -40.38
N ALA A 218 -2.29 -28.61 -39.49
CA ALA A 218 -1.65 -29.91 -39.66
C ALA A 218 -2.77 -30.96 -39.65
N ASN A 219 -3.17 -31.42 -40.84
CA ASN A 219 -3.88 -32.69 -40.93
C ASN A 219 -3.34 -33.54 -42.09
N THR A 220 -2.60 -34.55 -41.67
CA THR A 220 -2.41 -35.85 -42.30
C THR A 220 -3.65 -36.34 -43.04
N LYS A 221 -3.50 -36.62 -44.35
CA LYS A 221 -4.39 -37.50 -45.09
C LYS A 221 -3.57 -38.45 -45.95
N ARG A 222 -3.41 -39.69 -45.46
CA ARG A 222 -3.09 -40.87 -46.26
C ARG A 222 -4.33 -41.21 -47.08
N PRO A 223 -4.17 -41.63 -48.34
CA PRO A 223 -4.99 -42.72 -48.83
C PRO A 223 -4.12 -43.85 -49.39
N SER A 224 -4.43 -45.04 -48.94
CA SER A 224 -4.04 -46.30 -49.54
C SER A 224 -4.77 -46.45 -50.89
N GLN A 225 -4.02 -46.64 -51.98
CA GLN A 225 -4.52 -47.34 -53.16
C GLN A 225 -3.32 -47.95 -53.91
N ILE A 226 -3.08 -49.22 -53.65
CA ILE A 226 -2.40 -50.14 -54.57
C ILE A 226 -3.49 -51.10 -54.99
N GLY A 227 -3.74 -51.17 -56.30
CA GLY A 227 -4.68 -52.09 -56.91
C GLY A 227 -4.35 -52.24 -58.40
N LEU A 228 -3.80 -53.41 -58.71
CA LEU A 228 -3.49 -54.03 -60.02
C LEU A 228 -2.24 -53.51 -60.75
#